data_AF-A0A6I4SP22-F1
#
_entry.id   AF-A0A6I4SP22-F1
#
_cell.length_a   1.000
_cell.length_b   1.000
_cell.length_c   1.000
_cell.angle_alpha   90.00
_cell.angle_beta   90.00
_cell.angle_gamma   90.00
#
_symmetry.space_group_name_H-M   'P 1'
#
loop_
_entity.id
_entity.type
_entity.pdbx_description
1 polymer ?
#
loop_
_entity_poly.entity_id
_entity_poly.type
_entity_poly.pdbx_seq_one_letter_code
_entity_poly.pdbx_strand_id
1 'polypeptide(L)'
;MIAMAISLLVGTMLPAAGLAQNAETEKAASHDETAAKAMFKWANGRELVSKPSFDWIFHISQYEPDIWEYVSQSPDLNDAYELGLRYEYGEKGVEQDYKKAFEYYDIATTELWGHAPSLLRIGLMYEKGRGMEQQIDSAVASYDAAAQLGNVTAQSKLGFMYAVGPYGTIPDMLQNTAEALCLYRMAARQKHAPAQSDLGFLYYSGLGVKKDNWRAYIWWSLASAQGEQLAQAGLTNVQSEMTPEEITSAKGFVNKWPILLNDFSTYGHCTAD
;
A
#
# COMPACT_ATOMS: atom_id res chain seq x y z
N MET A 1 42.61 -0.69 -71.40
CA MET A 1 42.66 -1.34 -70.07
C MET A 1 41.29 -2.01 -69.87
N ILE A 2 41.03 -3.18 -70.49
CA ILE A 2 41.25 -4.55 -69.96
C ILE A 2 40.54 -4.69 -68.59
N ALA A 3 39.35 -5.29 -68.41
CA ALA A 3 38.77 -6.62 -68.72
C ALA A 3 38.81 -7.60 -67.53
N MET A 4 37.62 -8.20 -67.26
CA MET A 4 37.35 -9.58 -66.83
C MET A 4 37.63 -10.09 -65.38
N ALA A 5 36.53 -10.47 -64.71
CA ALA A 5 36.13 -11.86 -64.34
C ALA A 5 36.72 -12.60 -63.10
N ILE A 6 35.81 -13.41 -62.51
CA ILE A 6 35.97 -14.73 -61.86
C ILE A 6 36.19 -14.84 -60.33
N SER A 7 35.29 -15.64 -59.75
CA SER A 7 35.26 -16.42 -58.52
C SER A 7 36.59 -17.00 -58.00
N LEU A 8 36.70 -17.26 -56.68
CA LEU A 8 37.05 -18.58 -56.09
C LEU A 8 37.40 -18.51 -54.59
N LEU A 9 36.81 -19.47 -53.88
CA LEU A 9 37.26 -20.27 -52.72
C LEU A 9 37.90 -19.63 -51.48
N VAL A 10 37.19 -19.84 -50.37
CA VAL A 10 37.71 -20.10 -49.03
C VAL A 10 38.42 -21.47 -49.01
N GLY A 11 39.65 -21.49 -48.51
CA GLY A 11 40.38 -22.64 -47.97
C GLY A 11 41.47 -22.07 -47.05
N THR A 12 41.80 -22.60 -45.87
CA THR A 12 41.61 -23.93 -45.27
C THR A 12 41.94 -23.83 -43.77
N MET A 13 41.51 -24.85 -43.01
CA MET A 13 42.06 -25.37 -41.73
C MET A 13 41.40 -24.96 -40.40
N LEU A 14 40.60 -25.91 -39.89
CA LEU A 14 40.34 -26.27 -38.48
C LEU A 14 41.68 -26.65 -37.74
N PRO A 15 41.74 -26.88 -36.40
CA PRO A 15 40.63 -27.13 -35.45
C PRO A 15 40.77 -26.53 -34.01
N ALA A 16 39.67 -26.70 -33.26
CA ALA A 16 39.59 -27.10 -31.85
C ALA A 16 40.00 -26.11 -30.74
N ALA A 17 38.98 -25.66 -30.01
CA ALA A 17 38.68 -26.08 -28.62
C ALA A 17 38.13 -24.88 -27.83
N GLY A 18 36.85 -24.94 -27.45
CA GLY A 18 36.25 -23.97 -26.52
C GLY A 18 34.96 -23.30 -26.99
N LEU A 19 34.06 -23.99 -27.69
CA LEU A 19 32.74 -23.47 -28.03
C LEU A 19 31.66 -24.39 -27.47
N ALA A 20 31.31 -24.22 -26.20
CA ALA A 20 30.08 -24.78 -25.64
C ALA A 20 29.55 -24.08 -24.38
N GLN A 21 30.21 -23.05 -23.82
CA GLN A 21 29.71 -22.36 -22.61
C GLN A 21 29.52 -20.84 -22.73
N ASN A 22 29.91 -20.21 -23.85
CA ASN A 22 29.79 -18.74 -24.00
C ASN A 22 28.74 -18.32 -25.04
N ALA A 23 28.20 -19.23 -25.84
CA ALA A 23 27.26 -18.89 -26.90
C ALA A 23 25.83 -18.61 -26.42
N GLU A 24 25.43 -19.10 -25.24
CA GLU A 24 24.10 -18.79 -24.66
C GLU A 24 24.13 -17.49 -23.84
N THR A 25 25.26 -17.15 -23.23
CA THR A 25 25.45 -15.89 -22.49
C THR A 25 25.71 -14.70 -23.42
N GLU A 26 26.44 -14.87 -24.53
CA GLU A 26 26.59 -13.82 -25.57
C GLU A 26 25.32 -13.61 -26.42
N LYS A 27 24.46 -14.63 -26.54
CA LYS A 27 23.18 -14.50 -27.26
C LYS A 27 22.08 -13.85 -26.42
N ALA A 28 22.18 -13.92 -25.08
CA ALA A 28 21.34 -13.15 -24.17
C ALA A 28 21.81 -11.68 -24.06
N ALA A 29 23.12 -11.42 -24.01
CA ALA A 29 23.67 -10.06 -23.93
C ALA A 29 23.50 -9.24 -25.22
N SER A 30 23.52 -9.89 -26.38
CA SER A 30 23.37 -9.21 -27.69
C SER A 30 21.94 -8.80 -28.04
N HIS A 31 20.92 -9.31 -27.34
CA HIS A 31 19.54 -8.83 -27.48
C HIS A 31 19.26 -7.58 -26.62
N ASP A 32 20.11 -7.30 -25.64
CA ASP A 32 19.91 -6.22 -24.65
C ASP A 32 20.62 -4.92 -25.06
N GLU A 33 21.87 -5.02 -25.55
CA GLU A 33 22.62 -3.85 -26.03
C GLU A 33 22.00 -3.25 -27.31
N THR A 34 21.34 -4.10 -28.12
CA THR A 34 20.64 -3.67 -29.34
C THR A 34 19.29 -3.00 -29.03
N ALA A 35 18.61 -3.41 -27.94
CA ALA A 35 17.37 -2.79 -27.50
C ALA A 35 17.60 -1.43 -26.83
N ALA A 36 18.61 -1.32 -25.96
CA ALA A 36 19.02 -0.04 -25.36
C ALA A 36 19.51 0.96 -26.41
N LYS A 37 20.37 0.53 -27.35
CA LYS A 37 20.81 1.38 -28.49
C LYS A 37 19.66 1.71 -29.45
N ALA A 38 18.69 0.81 -29.65
CA ALA A 38 17.51 1.09 -30.46
C ALA A 38 16.61 2.15 -29.80
N MET A 39 16.45 2.13 -28.47
CA MET A 39 15.70 3.14 -27.72
C MET A 39 16.41 4.50 -27.67
N PHE A 40 17.74 4.52 -27.51
CA PHE A 40 18.55 5.76 -27.56
C PHE A 40 18.48 6.44 -28.94
N LYS A 41 18.36 5.65 -30.02
CA LYS A 41 18.21 6.15 -31.38
C LYS A 41 16.77 6.58 -31.73
N TRP A 42 15.82 6.21 -30.89
CA TRP A 42 14.38 6.35 -31.12
C TRP A 42 13.78 7.53 -30.32
N ALA A 43 14.30 7.81 -29.12
CA ALA A 43 14.05 9.03 -28.35
C ALA A 43 14.45 10.32 -29.11
N ASN A 44 15.27 10.20 -30.15
CA ASN A 44 15.65 11.28 -31.07
C ASN A 44 14.72 11.42 -32.29
N GLY A 45 13.51 10.84 -32.32
CA GLY A 45 12.56 11.27 -33.35
C GLY A 45 11.28 10.50 -33.67
N ARG A 46 10.79 9.50 -32.92
CA ARG A 46 9.41 8.96 -33.06
C ARG A 46 8.81 8.56 -31.70
N GLU A 47 7.48 8.40 -31.59
CA GLU A 47 6.64 8.12 -30.39
C GLU A 47 6.37 6.62 -30.11
N LEU A 48 6.47 6.19 -28.84
CA LEU A 48 6.64 4.77 -28.45
C LEU A 48 5.43 4.02 -28.97
N VAL A 49 5.63 2.98 -29.79
CA VAL A 49 4.51 2.20 -30.35
C VAL A 49 3.74 1.45 -29.24
N SER A 50 4.39 1.22 -28.10
CA SER A 50 3.75 0.82 -26.84
C SER A 50 4.67 1.16 -25.66
N LYS A 51 4.11 1.56 -24.52
CA LYS A 51 4.88 1.92 -23.32
C LYS A 51 5.50 0.68 -22.65
N PRO A 52 6.73 0.77 -22.10
CA PRO A 52 7.36 -0.32 -21.36
C PRO A 52 6.65 -0.61 -20.03
N SER A 53 6.65 -1.86 -19.58
CA SER A 53 6.06 -2.26 -18.29
C SER A 53 6.94 -1.86 -17.10
N PHE A 54 6.33 -1.75 -15.91
CA PHE A 54 7.03 -1.46 -14.65
C PHE A 54 8.23 -2.38 -14.40
N ASP A 55 8.06 -3.70 -14.60
CA ASP A 55 9.12 -4.69 -14.41
C ASP A 55 10.34 -4.42 -15.30
N TRP A 56 10.10 -3.98 -16.53
CA TRP A 56 11.15 -3.63 -17.47
C TRP A 56 11.87 -2.34 -17.04
N ILE A 57 11.13 -1.30 -16.64
CA ILE A 57 11.70 -0.03 -16.17
C ILE A 57 12.54 -0.27 -14.90
N PHE A 58 12.05 -1.10 -13.98
CA PHE A 58 12.78 -1.48 -12.78
C PHE A 58 14.08 -2.20 -13.10
N HIS A 59 14.05 -3.18 -14.01
CA HIS A 59 15.25 -3.92 -14.40
C HIS A 59 16.33 -2.99 -14.96
N ILE A 60 15.96 -2.08 -15.88
CA ILE A 60 16.92 -1.20 -16.54
C ILE A 60 17.41 -0.09 -15.61
N SER A 61 16.58 0.38 -14.68
CA SER A 61 16.99 1.41 -13.71
C SER A 61 18.12 0.99 -12.77
N GLN A 62 18.38 -0.31 -12.62
CA GLN A 62 19.56 -0.79 -11.89
C GLN A 62 20.87 -0.48 -12.62
N TYR A 63 20.80 -0.22 -13.92
CA TYR A 63 21.93 0.05 -14.80
C TYR A 63 21.98 1.53 -15.24
N GLU A 64 20.82 2.18 -15.39
CA GLU A 64 20.71 3.58 -15.79
C GLU A 64 19.74 4.35 -14.86
N PRO A 65 20.23 5.01 -13.79
CA PRO A 65 19.39 5.66 -12.79
C PRO A 65 18.59 6.86 -13.32
N ASP A 66 19.08 7.53 -14.38
CA ASP A 66 18.46 8.71 -14.99
C ASP A 66 17.14 8.39 -15.73
N ILE A 67 16.86 7.11 -15.99
CA ILE A 67 15.61 6.66 -16.63
C ILE A 67 14.40 7.04 -15.78
N TRP A 68 14.53 7.08 -14.45
CA TRP A 68 13.42 7.51 -13.58
C TRP A 68 13.04 8.96 -13.82
N GLU A 69 14.00 9.85 -14.07
CA GLU A 69 13.72 11.26 -14.36
C GLU A 69 12.95 11.41 -15.69
N TYR A 70 13.33 10.64 -16.71
CA TYR A 70 12.62 10.62 -18.00
C TYR A 70 11.20 10.04 -17.89
N VAL A 71 11.03 8.91 -17.18
CA VAL A 71 9.70 8.29 -16.96
C VAL A 71 8.83 9.18 -16.08
N SER A 72 9.41 9.90 -15.11
CA SER A 72 8.71 10.84 -14.23
C SER A 72 8.09 12.03 -14.97
N GLN A 73 8.60 12.35 -16.17
CA GLN A 73 8.09 13.37 -17.07
C GLN A 73 7.01 12.85 -18.04
N SER A 74 6.80 11.53 -18.09
CA SER A 74 5.81 10.86 -18.93
C SER A 74 4.81 10.09 -18.06
N PRO A 75 3.91 10.76 -17.33
CA PRO A 75 3.03 10.11 -16.37
C PRO A 75 2.14 9.08 -17.06
N ASP A 76 2.47 7.80 -16.88
CA ASP A 76 1.45 6.75 -16.90
C ASP A 76 0.81 6.77 -15.52
N LEU A 77 -0.49 7.04 -15.48
CA LEU A 77 -1.28 7.19 -14.25
C LEU A 77 -1.20 5.95 -13.35
N ASN A 78 -0.88 4.79 -13.92
CA ASN A 78 -0.84 3.52 -13.22
C ASN A 78 0.32 3.38 -12.21
N ASP A 79 1.39 4.18 -12.29
CA ASP A 79 2.57 4.06 -11.40
C ASP A 79 2.84 5.32 -10.55
N ALA A 80 1.94 6.31 -10.54
CA ALA A 80 2.12 7.55 -9.78
C ALA A 80 2.24 7.29 -8.27
N TYR A 81 1.47 6.34 -7.72
CA TYR A 81 1.61 5.94 -6.31
C TYR A 81 3.00 5.34 -5.99
N GLU A 82 3.51 4.47 -6.85
CA GLU A 82 4.82 3.83 -6.67
C GLU A 82 5.97 4.85 -6.75
N LEU A 83 5.82 5.85 -7.62
CA LEU A 83 6.77 6.96 -7.71
C LEU A 83 6.72 7.84 -6.46
N GLY A 84 5.51 8.11 -5.94
CA GLY A 84 5.33 8.79 -4.67
C GLY A 84 6.03 8.07 -3.50
N LEU A 85 5.90 6.74 -3.41
CA LEU A 85 6.57 5.93 -2.39
C LEU A 85 8.10 6.04 -2.49
N ARG A 86 8.66 6.00 -3.70
CA ARG A 86 10.11 6.11 -3.89
C ARG A 86 10.66 7.45 -3.40
N TYR A 87 9.97 8.53 -3.73
CA TYR A 87 10.33 9.86 -3.23
C TYR A 87 10.10 9.98 -1.72
N GLU A 88 9.07 9.34 -1.14
CA GLU A 88 8.84 9.36 0.31
C GLU A 88 9.95 8.64 1.10
N TYR A 89 10.46 7.51 0.59
CA TYR A 89 11.45 6.69 1.29
C TYR A 89 12.89 6.88 0.80
N GLY A 90 13.11 7.57 -0.33
CA GLY A 90 14.44 7.74 -0.94
C GLY A 90 15.01 6.41 -1.44
N GLU A 91 14.22 5.65 -2.20
CA GLU A 91 14.59 4.30 -2.64
C GLU A 91 14.99 4.24 -4.12
N LYS A 92 15.70 3.16 -4.50
CA LYS A 92 16.02 2.81 -5.90
C LYS A 92 16.71 3.92 -6.69
N GLY A 93 17.65 4.62 -6.04
CA GLY A 93 18.47 5.67 -6.67
C GLY A 93 17.84 7.06 -6.69
N VAL A 94 16.65 7.24 -6.09
CA VAL A 94 15.99 8.53 -5.95
C VAL A 94 16.26 9.09 -4.55
N GLU A 95 16.68 10.35 -4.45
CA GLU A 95 16.80 11.03 -3.15
C GLU A 95 15.41 11.28 -2.53
N GLN A 96 15.33 11.16 -1.21
CA GLN A 96 14.08 11.42 -0.50
C GLN A 96 13.62 12.87 -0.73
N ASP A 97 12.39 13.02 -1.22
CA ASP A 97 11.76 14.32 -1.47
C ASP A 97 10.26 14.23 -1.18
N TYR A 98 9.87 14.74 -0.01
CA TYR A 98 8.47 14.74 0.39
C TYR A 98 7.59 15.65 -0.46
N LYS A 99 8.11 16.69 -1.11
CA LYS A 99 7.28 17.55 -1.98
C LYS A 99 6.91 16.80 -3.25
N LYS A 100 7.90 16.18 -3.90
CA LYS A 100 7.65 15.32 -5.07
C LYS A 100 6.77 14.13 -4.73
N ALA A 101 6.98 13.50 -3.58
CA ALA A 101 6.12 12.41 -3.12
C ALA A 101 4.64 12.84 -3.07
N PHE A 102 4.37 14.02 -2.50
CA PHE A 102 3.02 14.57 -2.43
C PHE A 102 2.43 14.81 -3.83
N GLU A 103 3.18 15.45 -4.73
CA GLU A 103 2.73 15.71 -6.11
C GLU A 103 2.33 14.41 -6.83
N TYR A 104 3.13 13.35 -6.71
CA TYR A 104 2.81 12.06 -7.31
C TYR A 104 1.61 11.37 -6.66
N TYR A 105 1.46 11.47 -5.34
CA TYR A 105 0.26 10.99 -4.69
C TYR A 105 -0.97 11.78 -5.13
N ASP A 106 -0.89 13.11 -5.27
CA ASP A 106 -1.98 13.97 -5.71
C ASP A 106 -2.44 13.60 -7.13
N ILE A 107 -1.49 13.44 -8.06
CA ILE A 107 -1.74 12.95 -9.43
C ILE A 107 -2.48 11.60 -9.40
N ALA A 108 -2.04 10.67 -8.56
CA ALA A 108 -2.71 9.38 -8.42
C ALA A 108 -4.15 9.51 -7.90
N THR A 109 -4.50 10.57 -7.17
CA THR A 109 -5.87 10.77 -6.69
C THR A 109 -6.77 11.47 -7.71
N THR A 110 -6.28 12.49 -8.41
CA THR A 110 -7.07 13.30 -9.35
C THR A 110 -7.39 12.53 -10.63
N GLU A 111 -6.48 11.67 -11.07
CA GLU A 111 -6.56 11.03 -12.38
C GLU A 111 -7.08 9.57 -12.32
N LEU A 112 -7.12 8.93 -11.14
CA LEU A 112 -7.57 7.54 -10.95
C LEU A 112 -8.87 7.41 -10.16
N TRP A 113 -9.81 8.37 -10.29
CA TRP A 113 -11.12 8.33 -9.58
C TRP A 113 -10.99 8.17 -8.06
N GLY A 114 -9.92 8.72 -7.46
CA GLY A 114 -9.58 8.55 -6.05
C GLY A 114 -8.81 7.26 -5.79
N HIS A 115 -7.47 7.34 -5.78
CA HIS A 115 -6.61 6.23 -5.36
C HIS A 115 -6.48 6.19 -3.83
N ALA A 116 -7.22 5.27 -3.18
CA ALA A 116 -7.32 5.21 -1.72
C ALA A 116 -5.97 5.08 -0.97
N PRO A 117 -4.97 4.29 -1.45
CA PRO A 117 -3.64 4.28 -0.86
C PRO A 117 -2.91 5.63 -0.94
N SER A 118 -3.05 6.38 -2.05
CA SER A 118 -2.45 7.71 -2.17
C SER A 118 -3.12 8.72 -1.24
N LEU A 119 -4.45 8.69 -1.13
CA LEU A 119 -5.19 9.52 -0.16
C LEU A 119 -4.75 9.26 1.28
N LEU A 120 -4.52 7.99 1.65
CA LEU A 120 -3.94 7.64 2.96
C LEU A 120 -2.55 8.27 3.15
N ARG A 121 -1.68 8.23 2.13
CA ARG A 121 -0.34 8.84 2.21
C ARG A 121 -0.41 10.36 2.33
N ILE A 122 -1.23 11.01 1.51
CA ILE A 122 -1.50 12.46 1.59
C ILE A 122 -1.96 12.84 3.01
N GLY A 123 -2.91 12.09 3.59
CA GLY A 123 -3.37 12.31 4.95
C GLY A 123 -2.23 12.20 5.99
N LEU A 124 -1.36 11.19 5.87
CA LEU A 124 -0.18 11.04 6.73
C LEU A 124 0.83 12.18 6.57
N MET A 125 0.96 12.75 5.37
CA MET A 125 1.86 13.88 5.12
C MET A 125 1.32 15.16 5.74
N TYR A 126 0.02 15.41 5.63
CA TYR A 126 -0.65 16.51 6.33
C TYR A 126 -0.62 16.35 7.86
N GLU A 127 -0.85 15.13 8.38
CA GLU A 127 -0.80 14.82 9.82
C GLU A 127 0.59 15.13 10.39
N LYS A 128 1.66 14.84 9.64
CA LYS A 128 3.05 14.95 10.12
C LYS A 128 3.79 16.20 9.66
N GLY A 129 3.21 17.01 8.78
CA GLY A 129 3.92 18.11 8.11
C GLY A 129 5.12 17.64 7.27
N ARG A 130 5.00 16.53 6.54
CA ARG A 130 6.08 16.01 5.68
C ARG A 130 6.03 16.68 4.32
N GLY A 131 7.07 17.45 3.99
CA GLY A 131 7.15 18.20 2.72
C GLY A 131 6.31 19.48 2.69
N MET A 132 5.52 19.74 3.72
CA MET A 132 4.62 20.89 3.85
C MET A 132 4.35 21.22 5.32
N GLU A 133 3.68 22.34 5.58
CA GLU A 133 3.18 22.65 6.90
C GLU A 133 2.06 21.68 7.31
N GLN A 134 2.06 21.32 8.59
CA GLN A 134 1.11 20.41 9.19
C GLN A 134 -0.31 21.00 9.14
N GLN A 135 -1.28 20.21 8.68
CA GLN A 135 -2.66 20.65 8.48
C GLN A 135 -3.63 19.52 8.85
N ILE A 136 -4.15 19.55 10.07
CA ILE A 136 -5.01 18.47 10.59
C ILE A 136 -6.31 18.32 9.81
N ASP A 137 -6.97 19.42 9.48
CA ASP A 137 -8.25 19.36 8.76
C ASP A 137 -8.08 18.69 7.38
N SER A 138 -6.97 19.00 6.70
CA SER A 138 -6.59 18.35 5.43
C SER A 138 -6.25 16.87 5.59
N ALA A 139 -5.63 16.49 6.72
CA ALA A 139 -5.38 15.09 7.05
C ALA A 139 -6.70 14.32 7.26
N VAL A 140 -7.62 14.88 8.06
CA VAL A 140 -8.96 14.31 8.31
C VAL A 140 -9.72 14.14 7.00
N ALA A 141 -9.77 15.16 6.15
CA ALA A 141 -10.45 15.09 4.85
C ALA A 141 -9.86 14.00 3.94
N SER A 142 -8.52 13.85 3.93
CA SER A 142 -7.83 12.83 3.13
C SER A 142 -8.10 11.41 3.65
N TYR A 143 -8.10 11.22 4.98
CA TYR A 143 -8.46 9.94 5.58
C TYR A 143 -9.92 9.57 5.37
N ASP A 144 -10.82 10.54 5.45
CA ASP A 144 -12.25 10.33 5.19
C ASP A 144 -12.48 9.88 3.74
N ALA A 145 -11.88 10.59 2.77
CA ALA A 145 -11.93 10.17 1.36
C ALA A 145 -11.36 8.76 1.15
N ALA A 146 -10.21 8.43 1.74
CA ALA A 146 -9.62 7.10 1.66
C ALA A 146 -10.51 6.03 2.34
N ALA A 147 -11.12 6.36 3.47
CA ALA A 147 -11.98 5.45 4.24
C ALA A 147 -13.28 5.12 3.50
N GLN A 148 -13.88 6.11 2.83
CA GLN A 148 -15.05 5.95 1.96
C GLN A 148 -14.76 5.03 0.77
N LEU A 149 -13.52 5.05 0.26
CA LEU A 149 -13.03 4.14 -0.78
C LEU A 149 -12.63 2.75 -0.24
N GLY A 150 -12.88 2.48 1.05
CA GLY A 150 -12.65 1.18 1.67
C GLY A 150 -11.24 0.97 2.24
N ASN A 151 -10.37 1.99 2.25
CA ASN A 151 -9.03 1.84 2.80
C ASN A 151 -9.09 1.58 4.31
N VAL A 152 -8.70 0.37 4.68
CA VAL A 152 -8.81 -0.16 6.04
C VAL A 152 -7.94 0.61 7.06
N THR A 153 -6.76 1.04 6.63
CA THR A 153 -5.84 1.81 7.46
C THR A 153 -6.38 3.22 7.69
N ALA A 154 -6.97 3.84 6.66
CA ALA A 154 -7.59 5.15 6.76
C ALA A 154 -8.83 5.12 7.68
N GLN A 155 -9.67 4.08 7.56
CA GLN A 155 -10.79 3.85 8.49
C GLN A 155 -10.30 3.77 9.94
N SER A 156 -9.25 2.98 10.19
CA SER A 156 -8.65 2.87 11.53
C SER A 156 -8.06 4.19 12.03
N LYS A 157 -7.39 4.95 11.16
CA LYS A 157 -6.76 6.24 11.47
C LYS A 157 -7.80 7.32 11.81
N LEU A 158 -8.82 7.44 10.98
CA LEU A 158 -9.92 8.38 11.20
C LEU A 158 -10.71 8.01 12.45
N GLY A 159 -10.94 6.71 12.68
CA GLY A 159 -11.57 6.21 13.90
C GLY A 159 -10.80 6.62 15.16
N PHE A 160 -9.47 6.50 15.12
CA PHE A 160 -8.60 6.96 16.21
C PHE A 160 -8.71 8.48 16.41
N MET A 161 -8.62 9.27 15.33
CA MET A 161 -8.74 10.73 15.41
C MET A 161 -10.08 11.18 15.99
N TYR A 162 -11.17 10.46 15.72
CA TYR A 162 -12.47 10.76 16.33
C TYR A 162 -12.60 10.28 17.78
N ALA A 163 -11.94 9.18 18.16
CA ALA A 163 -11.99 8.65 19.53
C ALA A 163 -11.15 9.47 20.53
N VAL A 164 -9.97 9.94 20.10
CA VAL A 164 -9.01 10.62 20.98
C VAL A 164 -8.68 12.06 20.57
N GLY A 165 -9.24 12.53 19.46
CA GLY A 165 -8.91 13.81 18.84
C GLY A 165 -7.61 13.82 18.05
N PRO A 166 -7.35 14.90 17.28
CA PRO A 166 -6.07 15.07 16.62
C PRO A 166 -4.95 15.09 17.67
N TYR A 167 -3.86 14.36 17.44
CA TYR A 167 -2.73 14.19 18.38
C TYR A 167 -3.03 13.55 19.73
N GLY A 168 -4.22 12.94 19.91
CA GLY A 168 -4.62 12.43 21.22
C GLY A 168 -5.06 13.53 22.20
N THR A 169 -5.32 14.75 21.73
CA THR A 169 -6.04 15.75 22.53
C THR A 169 -7.52 15.46 22.44
N ILE A 170 -8.09 14.87 23.50
CA ILE A 170 -9.52 14.57 23.64
C ILE A 170 -10.31 15.85 23.35
N PRO A 171 -11.00 16.00 22.20
CA PRO A 171 -11.87 17.14 22.01
C PRO A 171 -13.12 16.87 22.85
N ASP A 172 -13.95 17.88 23.12
CA ASP A 172 -15.15 17.81 23.97
C ASP A 172 -16.26 16.86 23.43
N MET A 173 -15.95 15.57 23.22
CA MET A 173 -16.56 14.70 22.21
C MET A 173 -17.34 13.53 22.81
N LEU A 174 -18.62 13.78 23.10
CA LEU A 174 -19.63 12.74 22.97
C LEU A 174 -20.10 12.54 21.51
N GLN A 175 -19.73 13.45 20.59
CA GLN A 175 -20.35 13.52 19.26
C GLN A 175 -19.65 12.63 18.21
N ASN A 176 -18.32 12.50 18.22
CA ASN A 176 -17.61 11.70 17.21
C ASN A 176 -17.32 10.26 17.65
N THR A 177 -17.72 9.86 18.86
CA THR A 177 -17.48 8.50 19.36
C THR A 177 -18.29 7.45 18.60
N ALA A 178 -19.50 7.79 18.15
CA ALA A 178 -20.31 6.92 17.28
C ALA A 178 -19.68 6.74 15.88
N GLU A 179 -19.09 7.81 15.33
CA GLU A 179 -18.38 7.77 14.05
C GLU A 179 -17.08 6.97 14.16
N ALA A 180 -16.33 7.13 15.25
CA ALA A 180 -15.14 6.33 15.55
C ALA A 180 -15.48 4.83 15.59
N LEU A 181 -16.52 4.45 16.33
CA LEU A 181 -16.99 3.06 16.42
C LEU A 181 -17.41 2.51 15.07
N CYS A 182 -18.09 3.32 14.27
CA CYS A 182 -18.50 3.01 12.91
C CYS A 182 -17.28 2.67 12.03
N LEU A 183 -16.28 3.55 11.98
CA LEU A 183 -15.06 3.35 11.20
C LEU A 183 -14.25 2.15 11.69
N TYR A 184 -14.13 1.96 13.00
CA TYR A 184 -13.44 0.81 13.56
C TYR A 184 -14.16 -0.51 13.24
N ARG A 185 -15.50 -0.55 13.29
CA ARG A 185 -16.28 -1.72 12.86
C ARG A 185 -16.06 -2.07 11.39
N MET A 186 -16.01 -1.05 10.51
CA MET A 186 -15.68 -1.26 9.10
C MET A 186 -14.30 -1.89 8.93
N ALA A 187 -13.28 -1.32 9.59
CA ALA A 187 -11.92 -1.85 9.50
C ALA A 187 -11.78 -3.25 10.11
N ALA A 188 -12.46 -3.51 11.23
CA ALA A 188 -12.42 -4.78 11.93
C ALA A 188 -13.09 -5.92 11.15
N ARG A 189 -14.15 -5.62 10.38
CA ARG A 189 -14.79 -6.57 9.44
C ARG A 189 -13.86 -6.98 8.31
N GLN A 190 -12.98 -6.07 7.88
CA GLN A 190 -11.90 -6.35 6.93
C GLN A 190 -10.70 -7.08 7.58
N LYS A 191 -10.86 -7.59 8.81
CA LYS A 191 -9.85 -8.32 9.59
C LYS A 191 -8.65 -7.45 10.02
N HIS A 192 -8.76 -6.13 10.03
CA HIS A 192 -7.66 -5.28 10.50
C HIS A 192 -7.43 -5.42 12.01
N ALA A 193 -6.33 -6.09 12.39
CA ALA A 193 -6.04 -6.43 13.78
C ALA A 193 -5.94 -5.20 14.72
N PRO A 194 -5.30 -4.08 14.33
CA PRO A 194 -5.29 -2.88 15.18
C PRO A 194 -6.68 -2.32 15.44
N ALA A 195 -7.55 -2.28 14.42
CA ALA A 195 -8.92 -1.78 14.58
C ALA A 195 -9.77 -2.73 15.45
N GLN A 196 -9.57 -4.03 15.33
CA GLN A 196 -10.17 -5.00 16.25
C GLN A 196 -9.68 -4.78 17.69
N SER A 197 -8.41 -4.50 17.89
CA SER A 197 -7.87 -4.19 19.22
C SER A 197 -8.46 -2.91 19.81
N ASP A 198 -8.59 -1.86 18.99
CA ASP A 198 -9.21 -0.60 19.40
C ASP A 198 -10.69 -0.77 19.75
N LEU A 199 -11.47 -1.55 18.98
CA LEU A 199 -12.84 -1.91 19.36
C LEU A 199 -12.90 -2.63 20.71
N GLY A 200 -11.98 -3.57 20.93
CA GLY A 200 -11.86 -4.26 22.21
C GLY A 200 -11.70 -3.28 23.36
N PHE A 201 -10.81 -2.29 23.19
CA PHE A 201 -10.58 -1.23 24.16
C PHE A 201 -11.80 -0.33 24.38
N LEU A 202 -12.51 0.07 23.30
CA LEU A 202 -13.69 0.94 23.42
C LEU A 202 -14.81 0.25 24.20
N TYR A 203 -15.10 -1.03 23.93
CA TYR A 203 -16.08 -1.79 24.70
C TYR A 203 -15.64 -2.06 26.13
N TYR A 204 -14.35 -2.29 26.38
CA TYR A 204 -13.83 -2.52 27.73
C TYR A 204 -13.89 -1.25 28.60
N SER A 205 -13.53 -0.10 28.03
CA SER A 205 -13.51 1.19 28.73
C SER A 205 -14.88 1.87 28.79
N GLY A 206 -15.79 1.51 27.89
CA GLY A 206 -17.09 2.17 27.77
C GLY A 206 -17.00 3.58 27.15
N LEU A 207 -15.98 3.82 26.32
CA LEU A 207 -15.81 5.10 25.62
C LEU A 207 -16.68 5.11 24.37
N GLY A 208 -17.73 5.95 24.37
CA GLY A 208 -18.66 6.08 23.24
C GLY A 208 -19.66 4.93 23.07
N VAL A 209 -19.48 3.85 23.82
CA VAL A 209 -20.38 2.69 23.92
C VAL A 209 -20.59 2.32 25.37
N LYS A 210 -21.69 1.64 25.66
CA LYS A 210 -21.85 0.98 26.95
C LYS A 210 -20.73 -0.04 27.15
N LYS A 211 -20.07 0.00 28.32
CA LYS A 211 -19.07 -1.01 28.70
C LYS A 211 -19.63 -2.42 28.53
N ASP A 212 -18.89 -3.27 27.84
CA ASP A 212 -19.30 -4.62 27.43
C ASP A 212 -18.07 -5.53 27.34
N ASN A 213 -17.77 -6.22 28.45
CA ASN A 213 -16.62 -7.12 28.54
C ASN A 213 -16.73 -8.31 27.58
N TRP A 214 -17.95 -8.76 27.27
CA TRP A 214 -18.18 -9.86 26.34
C TRP A 214 -17.79 -9.47 24.90
N ARG A 215 -18.20 -8.29 24.43
CA ARG A 215 -17.75 -7.77 23.12
C ARG A 215 -16.26 -7.46 23.10
N ALA A 216 -15.73 -6.88 24.18
CA ALA A 216 -14.30 -6.60 24.29
C ALA A 216 -13.45 -7.87 24.13
N TYR A 217 -13.85 -8.95 24.83
CA TYR A 217 -13.22 -10.27 24.72
C TYR A 217 -13.19 -10.77 23.28
N ILE A 218 -14.31 -10.67 22.55
CA ILE A 218 -14.42 -11.16 21.17
C ILE A 218 -13.44 -10.42 20.27
N TRP A 219 -13.47 -9.08 20.31
CA TRP A 219 -12.63 -8.25 19.45
C TRP A 219 -11.14 -8.44 19.74
N TRP A 220 -10.75 -8.48 21.02
CA TRP A 220 -9.37 -8.78 21.40
C TRP A 220 -8.95 -10.22 21.08
N SER A 221 -9.85 -11.19 21.16
CA SER A 221 -9.53 -12.57 20.72
C SER A 221 -9.23 -12.63 19.22
N LEU A 222 -10.00 -11.92 18.39
CA LEU A 222 -9.79 -11.85 16.94
C LEU A 222 -8.48 -11.15 16.60
N ALA A 223 -8.18 -10.02 17.25
CA ALA A 223 -6.93 -9.30 17.05
C ALA A 223 -5.71 -10.09 17.55
N SER A 224 -5.82 -10.71 18.72
CA SER A 224 -4.77 -11.55 19.32
C SER A 224 -4.44 -12.75 18.44
N ALA A 225 -5.42 -13.35 17.78
CA ALA A 225 -5.20 -14.46 16.85
C ALA A 225 -4.35 -14.05 15.63
N GLN A 226 -4.29 -12.75 15.33
CA GLN A 226 -3.47 -12.16 14.27
C GLN A 226 -2.11 -11.66 14.78
N GLY A 227 -1.80 -11.84 16.07
CA GLY A 227 -0.54 -11.44 16.68
C GLY A 227 -0.51 -10.01 17.25
N GLU A 228 -1.65 -9.32 17.33
CA GLU A 228 -1.71 -7.98 17.92
C GLU A 228 -1.42 -8.02 19.42
N GLN A 229 -0.33 -7.39 19.85
CA GLN A 229 0.19 -7.50 21.22
C GLN A 229 -0.70 -6.76 22.23
N LEU A 230 -1.23 -5.59 21.84
CA LEU A 230 -2.15 -4.83 22.71
C LEU A 230 -3.42 -5.63 22.98
N ALA A 231 -3.87 -6.42 22.00
CA ALA A 231 -5.02 -7.28 22.16
C ALA A 231 -4.77 -8.46 23.12
N GLN A 232 -3.57 -9.03 23.14
CA GLN A 232 -3.22 -10.09 24.11
C GLN A 232 -3.28 -9.59 25.56
N ALA A 233 -2.74 -8.39 25.80
CA ALA A 233 -2.80 -7.74 27.11
C ALA A 233 -4.26 -7.41 27.50
N GLY A 234 -5.02 -6.80 26.59
CA GLY A 234 -6.44 -6.51 26.80
C GLY A 234 -7.27 -7.76 27.08
N LEU A 235 -7.04 -8.84 26.33
CA LEU A 235 -7.71 -10.12 26.51
C LEU A 235 -7.46 -10.72 27.91
N THR A 236 -6.24 -10.60 28.42
CA THR A 236 -5.87 -11.05 29.78
C THR A 236 -6.63 -10.24 30.84
N ASN A 237 -6.69 -8.92 30.67
CA ASN A 237 -7.38 -8.03 31.60
C ASN A 237 -8.89 -8.31 31.64
N VAL A 238 -9.54 -8.38 30.47
CA VAL A 238 -11.00 -8.62 30.43
C VAL A 238 -11.37 -10.01 30.93
N GLN A 239 -10.54 -11.03 30.71
CA GLN A 239 -10.74 -12.37 31.26
C GLN A 239 -10.86 -12.38 32.78
N SER A 240 -10.10 -11.52 33.47
CA SER A 240 -10.16 -11.41 34.94
C SER A 240 -11.46 -10.77 35.46
N GLU A 241 -12.19 -10.08 34.59
CA GLU A 241 -13.45 -9.39 34.90
C GLU A 241 -14.70 -10.15 34.41
N MET A 242 -14.55 -11.33 33.82
CA MET A 242 -15.64 -12.12 33.23
C MET A 242 -15.86 -13.43 33.97
N THR A 243 -17.08 -13.97 33.91
CA THR A 243 -17.37 -15.31 34.42
C THR A 243 -16.90 -16.41 33.45
N PRO A 244 -16.65 -17.63 33.93
CA PRO A 244 -16.33 -18.77 33.05
C PRO A 244 -17.40 -19.03 31.97
N GLU A 245 -18.67 -18.81 32.30
CA GLU A 245 -19.79 -18.96 31.37
C GLU A 245 -19.75 -17.91 30.27
N GLU A 246 -19.47 -16.66 30.62
CA GLU A 246 -19.33 -15.56 29.65
C GLU A 246 -18.14 -15.79 28.72
N ILE A 247 -17.00 -16.22 29.25
CA ILE A 247 -15.82 -16.56 28.46
C ILE A 247 -16.13 -17.71 27.50
N THR A 248 -16.82 -18.75 27.97
CA THR A 248 -17.20 -19.91 27.15
C THR A 248 -18.13 -19.50 26.00
N SER A 249 -19.12 -18.66 26.31
CA SER A 249 -20.03 -18.08 25.32
C SER A 249 -19.27 -17.24 24.28
N ALA A 250 -18.40 -16.33 24.73
CA ALA A 250 -17.61 -15.47 23.86
C ALA A 250 -16.68 -16.27 22.94
N LYS A 251 -15.99 -17.30 23.45
CA LYS A 251 -15.19 -18.24 22.64
C LYS A 251 -16.04 -18.94 21.59
N GLY A 252 -17.24 -19.40 21.96
CA GLY A 252 -18.19 -20.01 21.04
C GLY A 252 -18.59 -19.09 19.89
N PHE A 253 -18.71 -17.78 20.16
CA PHE A 253 -18.97 -16.76 19.15
C PHE A 253 -17.76 -16.50 18.25
N VAL A 254 -16.56 -16.33 18.82
CA VAL A 254 -15.31 -16.14 18.07
C VAL A 254 -15.10 -17.28 17.06
N ASN A 255 -15.36 -18.52 17.45
CA ASN A 255 -15.23 -19.69 16.57
C ASN A 255 -16.18 -19.65 15.36
N LYS A 256 -17.34 -18.99 15.49
CA LYS A 256 -18.33 -18.82 14.42
C LYS A 256 -18.10 -17.55 13.59
N TRP A 257 -17.26 -16.64 14.06
CA TRP A 257 -17.01 -15.35 13.42
C TRP A 257 -16.67 -15.41 11.93
N PRO A 258 -15.82 -16.35 11.44
CA PRO A 258 -15.54 -16.45 10.01
C PRO A 258 -16.77 -16.79 9.16
N ILE A 259 -17.71 -17.55 9.71
CA ILE A 259 -18.97 -17.92 9.05
C ILE A 259 -19.89 -16.70 9.01
N LEU A 260 -20.04 -16.02 10.14
CA LEU A 260 -20.88 -14.83 10.27
C LEU A 260 -20.43 -13.72 9.31
N LEU A 261 -19.13 -13.47 9.17
CA LEU A 261 -18.60 -12.44 8.26
C LEU A 261 -18.96 -12.64 6.78
N ASN A 262 -19.08 -13.88 6.31
CA ASN A 262 -19.42 -14.16 4.91
C ASN A 262 -20.86 -13.74 4.57
N ASP A 263 -21.77 -13.78 5.55
CA ASP A 263 -23.17 -13.36 5.39
C ASP A 263 -23.32 -11.82 5.39
N PHE A 264 -22.35 -11.08 5.95
CA PHE A 264 -22.37 -9.61 6.05
C PHE A 264 -21.77 -8.88 4.83
N SER A 265 -21.50 -9.58 3.72
CA SER A 265 -20.77 -9.07 2.55
C SER A 265 -21.45 -7.94 1.76
N THR A 266 -22.62 -7.45 2.17
CA THR A 266 -23.42 -6.48 1.40
C THR A 266 -23.56 -5.09 2.00
N TYR A 267 -22.99 -4.78 3.18
CA TYR A 267 -23.22 -3.48 3.81
C TYR A 267 -21.92 -2.73 4.13
N GLY A 268 -21.51 -1.86 3.20
CA GLY A 268 -20.55 -0.78 3.43
C GLY A 268 -21.14 0.36 4.27
N HIS A 269 -22.05 0.07 5.20
CA HIS A 269 -22.72 1.04 6.06
C HIS A 269 -22.60 0.57 7.51
N CYS A 270 -22.50 1.53 8.42
CA CYS A 270 -22.38 1.27 9.84
C CYS A 270 -23.69 0.77 10.42
N THR A 271 -23.81 -0.55 10.54
CA THR A 271 -24.87 -1.20 11.31
C THR A 271 -24.50 -1.27 12.78
N ALA A 272 -25.50 -1.38 13.63
CA ALA A 272 -25.38 -1.19 15.08
C ALA A 272 -24.77 -2.37 15.86
N ASP A 273 -24.39 -3.47 15.19
CA ASP A 273 -24.26 -4.81 15.79
C ASP A 273 -23.24 -4.93 16.95
#